data_AF-A0A518RDR8-F1
#
_entry.id   AF-A0A518RDR8-F1
#
_cell.length_a   1.000
_cell.length_b   1.000
_cell.length_c   1.000
_cell.angle_alpha   90.00
_cell.angle_beta   90.00
_cell.angle_gamma   90.00
#
_symmetry.space_group_name_H-M   'P 1'
#
loop_
_entity.id
_entity.type
_entity.pdbx_description
1 polymer ?
#
loop_
_entity_poly.entity_id
_entity_poly.type
_entity_poly.pdbx_seq_one_letter_code
_entity_poly.pdbx_strand_id
1 'polypeptide(L)'
;MNKLGWIGGVVVAGAAFVAVPEAKANTQRNCAVDSVAVIDGRMHIKCAPIPGIGHTQAIYYFALNLNEGPAKVQSLIALAIAAKQARKPMVLWFDMEDYKSVPGCAGSNCRRLRGAAME
;
A
#
# COMPACT_ATOMS: atom_id res chain seq x y z
N MET A 1 -11.49 -28.06 42.57
CA MET A 1 -11.30 -26.78 43.26
C MET A 1 -9.93 -26.22 42.88
N ASN A 2 -9.91 -24.94 42.48
CA ASN A 2 -8.81 -24.12 41.94
C ASN A 2 -7.38 -24.40 42.46
N LYS A 3 -6.36 -24.25 41.60
CA LYS A 3 -5.52 -23.02 41.51
C LYS A 3 -4.37 -23.11 40.48
N LEU A 4 -4.37 -22.07 39.63
CA LEU A 4 -3.31 -21.32 38.92
C LEU A 4 -1.83 -21.76 38.94
N GLY A 5 -1.20 -21.54 37.78
CA GLY A 5 0.23 -21.22 37.56
C GLY A 5 0.78 -22.07 36.41
N TRP A 6 1.33 -21.57 35.30
CA TRP A 6 2.11 -20.35 35.07
C TRP A 6 1.98 -19.87 33.61
N ILE A 7 2.17 -18.57 33.48
CA ILE A 7 2.29 -17.77 32.26
C ILE A 7 3.64 -18.10 31.61
N GLY A 8 3.67 -18.37 30.31
CA GLY A 8 4.93 -18.62 29.63
C GLY A 8 4.79 -18.69 28.11
N GLY A 9 4.84 -17.53 27.46
CA GLY A 9 5.16 -17.45 26.03
C GLY A 9 4.00 -17.07 25.12
N VAL A 10 3.40 -15.90 25.33
CA VAL A 10 2.87 -15.17 24.16
C VAL A 10 4.10 -14.70 23.39
N VAL A 11 4.41 -15.39 22.30
CA VAL A 11 5.43 -14.99 21.35
C VAL A 11 4.97 -13.69 20.70
N VAL A 12 5.34 -12.56 21.30
CA VAL A 12 5.27 -11.24 20.65
C VAL A 12 6.60 -11.03 19.94
N ALA A 13 6.76 -11.64 18.77
CA ALA A 13 7.89 -11.35 17.88
C ALA A 13 7.62 -11.88 16.48
N GLY A 14 6.80 -11.15 15.74
CA GLY A 14 6.62 -11.32 14.31
C GLY A 14 5.73 -10.19 13.86
N ALA A 15 6.32 -9.13 13.32
CA ALA A 15 5.56 -8.03 12.73
C ALA A 15 4.49 -8.65 11.81
N ALA A 16 3.22 -8.44 12.16
CA ALA A 16 2.14 -8.83 11.28
C ALA A 16 2.34 -8.06 9.98
N PHE A 17 2.82 -8.75 8.94
CA PHE A 17 2.77 -8.25 7.58
C PHE A 17 1.29 -8.02 7.28
N VAL A 18 0.82 -6.79 7.45
CA VAL A 18 -0.51 -6.39 6.96
C VAL A 18 -0.36 -6.33 5.44
N ALA A 19 -0.43 -7.50 4.83
CA ALA A 19 -0.45 -7.65 3.39
C ALA A 19 -1.90 -7.52 2.95
N VAL A 20 -2.19 -6.48 2.18
CA VAL A 20 -3.49 -6.38 1.51
C VAL A 20 -3.42 -7.25 0.26
N PRO A 21 -4.22 -8.33 0.18
CA PRO A 21 -4.00 -9.42 -0.77
C PRO A 21 -3.97 -8.92 -2.22
N GLU A 22 -2.99 -9.47 -2.93
CA GLU A 22 -2.67 -9.18 -4.31
C GLU A 22 -3.71 -9.82 -5.24
N ALA A 23 -4.30 -9.02 -6.12
CA ALA A 23 -4.96 -9.56 -7.31
C ALA A 23 -3.99 -9.39 -8.48
N LYS A 24 -3.18 -10.42 -8.76
CA LYS A 24 -2.32 -10.59 -9.96
C LYS A 24 -1.60 -9.31 -10.43
N ALA A 25 -0.65 -8.78 -9.66
CA ALA A 25 0.11 -7.61 -10.07
C ALA A 25 1.50 -8.02 -10.54
N ASN A 26 1.88 -7.68 -11.77
CA ASN A 26 3.20 -8.11 -12.30
C ASN A 26 4.37 -7.23 -11.83
N THR A 27 4.10 -6.09 -11.17
CA THR A 27 5.14 -5.13 -10.76
C THR A 27 5.08 -4.86 -9.26
N GLN A 28 6.25 -4.92 -8.61
CA GLN A 28 6.42 -4.56 -7.20
C GLN A 28 7.52 -3.50 -7.03
N ARG A 29 7.38 -2.63 -6.04
CA ARG A 29 8.40 -1.61 -5.70
C ARG A 29 8.44 -1.32 -4.22
N ASN A 30 9.62 -0.92 -3.73
CA ASN A 30 9.74 -0.32 -2.42
C ASN A 30 9.37 1.17 -2.51
N CYS A 31 8.55 1.63 -1.57
CA CYS A 31 8.04 2.99 -1.50
C CYS A 31 8.29 3.55 -0.10
N ALA A 32 9.06 4.63 -0.04
CA ALA A 32 8.99 5.55 1.09
C ALA A 32 7.75 6.44 0.90
N VAL A 33 6.76 6.31 1.78
CA VAL A 33 5.50 7.07 1.71
C VAL A 33 5.76 8.53 2.05
N ASP A 34 5.50 9.41 1.09
CA ASP A 34 5.53 10.86 1.29
C ASP A 34 4.18 11.33 1.85
N SER A 35 3.08 10.97 1.18
CA SER A 35 1.73 11.34 1.62
C SER A 35 0.68 10.32 1.21
N VAL A 36 -0.44 10.33 1.93
CA VAL A 36 -1.63 9.55 1.61
C VAL A 36 -2.80 10.52 1.56
N ALA A 37 -3.60 10.46 0.50
CA ALA A 37 -4.76 11.33 0.31
C ALA A 37 -5.96 10.51 -0.17
N VAL A 38 -7.17 10.94 0.20
CA VAL A 38 -8.43 10.37 -0.32
C VAL A 38 -9.20 11.51 -0.96
N ILE A 39 -9.33 11.50 -2.28
CA ILE A 39 -9.89 12.60 -3.06
C ILE A 39 -10.66 11.99 -4.24
N ASP A 40 -11.84 12.53 -4.59
CA ASP A 40 -12.62 12.11 -5.77
C ASP A 40 -12.89 10.60 -5.87
N GLY A 41 -13.25 9.95 -4.76
CA GLY A 41 -13.65 8.54 -4.80
C GLY A 41 -12.49 7.55 -4.95
N ARG A 42 -11.26 7.96 -4.62
CA ARG A 42 -10.04 7.12 -4.68
C ARG A 42 -9.08 7.49 -3.56
N MET A 43 -8.28 6.53 -3.14
CA MET A 43 -7.11 6.79 -2.30
C MET A 43 -5.86 6.88 -3.17
N HIS A 44 -4.93 7.75 -2.78
CA HIS A 44 -3.64 7.97 -3.42
C HIS A 44 -2.55 7.78 -2.37
N ILE A 45 -1.53 7.01 -2.71
CA ILE A 45 -0.27 6.94 -1.99
C ILE A 45 0.76 7.62 -2.87
N LYS A 46 1.33 8.71 -2.37
CA LYS A 46 2.45 9.39 -2.99
C LYS A 46 3.75 8.82 -2.42
N CYS A 47 4.63 8.41 -3.30
CA CYS A 47 5.94 7.88 -2.95
C CYS A 47 7.05 8.77 -3.51
N ALA A 48 8.27 8.57 -3.02
CA ALA A 48 9.45 9.11 -3.68
C ALA A 48 9.48 8.72 -5.19
N PRO A 49 9.96 9.63 -6.07
CA PRO A 49 10.04 9.37 -7.50
C PRO A 49 10.88 8.13 -7.80
N ILE A 50 10.41 7.29 -8.71
CA ILE A 50 11.27 6.33 -9.40
C ILE A 50 11.73 6.99 -10.72
N PRO A 51 13.03 7.21 -10.93
CA PRO A 51 13.53 7.54 -12.26
C PRO A 51 13.33 6.34 -13.20
N GLY A 52 12.52 6.59 -14.23
CA GLY A 52 12.22 5.77 -15.41
C GLY A 52 12.54 4.27 -15.40
N ILE A 53 11.50 3.44 -15.27
CA ILE A 53 11.44 2.19 -16.03
C ILE A 53 10.14 2.27 -16.84
N GLY A 54 10.25 2.62 -18.12
CA GLY A 54 9.13 2.63 -19.08
C GLY A 54 8.22 3.86 -19.06
N HIS A 55 8.43 4.74 -20.05
CA HIS A 55 7.56 5.85 -20.49
C HIS A 55 7.62 7.16 -19.70
N THR A 56 8.54 8.02 -20.16
CA THR A 56 8.56 9.50 -20.20
C THR A 56 8.41 10.35 -18.93
N GLN A 57 7.91 9.87 -17.79
CA GLN A 57 7.84 10.65 -16.54
C GLN A 57 8.00 9.77 -15.29
N ALA A 58 8.47 10.35 -14.18
CA ALA A 58 8.58 9.65 -12.90
C ALA A 58 7.18 9.33 -12.34
N ILE A 59 6.99 8.10 -11.86
CA ILE A 59 5.72 7.65 -11.25
C ILE A 59 5.75 7.95 -9.76
N TYR A 60 4.90 8.90 -9.35
CA TYR A 60 4.79 9.38 -7.98
C TYR A 60 3.59 8.81 -7.25
N TYR A 61 2.49 8.53 -7.96
CA TYR A 61 1.18 8.26 -7.36
C TYR A 61 0.72 6.82 -7.62
N PHE A 62 0.23 6.18 -6.56
CA PHE A 62 -0.41 4.87 -6.59
C PHE A 62 -1.82 5.01 -6.08
N ALA A 63 -2.81 4.73 -6.93
CA ALA A 63 -4.20 5.00 -6.62
C ALA A 63 -5.04 3.73 -6.56
N LEU A 64 -6.00 3.68 -5.63
CA LEU A 64 -6.99 2.61 -5.54
C LEU A 64 -8.38 3.24 -5.55
N ASN A 65 -9.29 2.70 -6.35
CA ASN A 65 -10.69 3.11 -6.36
C ASN A 65 -11.37 2.71 -5.04
N LEU A 66 -12.14 3.62 -4.42
CA LEU A 66 -12.84 3.31 -3.16
C LEU A 66 -13.88 2.19 -3.31
N ASN A 67 -14.38 1.97 -4.52
CA ASN A 67 -15.37 0.94 -4.83
C ASN A 67 -14.79 -0.49 -4.83
N GLU A 68 -13.46 -0.67 -4.72
CA GLU A 68 -12.85 -2.01 -4.61
C GLU A 68 -13.11 -2.69 -3.26
N GLY A 69 -13.63 -1.96 -2.27
CA GLY A 69 -13.99 -2.48 -0.97
C GLY A 69 -13.50 -1.57 0.15
N PRO A 70 -14.40 -1.02 0.98
CA PRO A 70 -14.02 -0.03 1.99
C PRO A 70 -13.02 -0.58 3.01
N ALA A 71 -13.13 -1.85 3.40
CA ALA A 71 -12.18 -2.50 4.32
C ALA A 71 -10.76 -2.61 3.72
N LYS A 72 -10.65 -2.89 2.41
CA LYS A 72 -9.38 -2.97 1.69
C LYS A 72 -8.69 -1.60 1.67
N VAL A 73 -9.45 -0.56 1.30
CA VAL A 73 -8.97 0.83 1.26
C VAL A 73 -8.52 1.28 2.65
N GLN A 74 -9.35 1.10 3.68
CA GLN A 74 -9.02 1.51 5.04
C GLN A 74 -7.76 0.83 5.55
N SER A 75 -7.61 -0.48 5.27
CA SER A 75 -6.40 -1.23 5.62
C SER A 75 -5.15 -0.67 4.94
N LEU A 76 -5.23 -0.33 3.66
CA LEU A 76 -4.12 0.28 2.92
C LEU A 76 -3.77 1.69 3.44
N ILE A 77 -4.78 2.51 3.76
CA ILE A 77 -4.56 3.83 4.34
C ILE A 77 -3.84 3.69 5.68
N ALA A 78 -4.35 2.84 6.57
CA ALA A 78 -3.75 2.58 7.87
C ALA A 78 -2.31 2.08 7.73
N LEU A 79 -2.06 1.16 6.80
CA LEU A 79 -0.74 0.64 6.51
C LEU A 79 0.24 1.73 6.05
N ALA A 80 -0.20 2.58 5.12
CA ALA A 80 0.65 3.65 4.59
C ALA A 80 0.94 4.73 5.64
N ILE A 81 -0.03 5.05 6.50
CA ILE A 81 0.19 5.94 7.65
C ILE A 81 1.18 5.31 8.63
N ALA A 82 1.00 4.02 8.97
CA ALA A 82 1.89 3.30 9.88
C ALA A 82 3.32 3.24 9.34
N ALA A 83 3.51 2.91 8.06
CA ALA A 83 4.82 2.89 7.42
C ALA A 83 5.52 4.26 7.46
N LYS A 84 4.77 5.33 7.17
CA LYS A 84 5.28 6.71 7.26
C LYS A 84 5.70 7.05 8.70
N GLN A 85 4.86 6.73 9.69
CA GLN A 85 5.16 6.98 11.10
C GLN A 85 6.36 6.18 11.60
N ALA A 86 6.48 4.92 11.17
CA ALA A 86 7.61 4.04 11.48
C ALA A 86 8.89 4.36 10.70
N ARG A 87 8.82 5.31 9.73
CA ARG A 87 9.91 5.61 8.77
C ARG A 87 10.43 4.35 8.06
N LYS A 88 9.52 3.41 7.78
CA LYS A 88 9.83 2.17 7.07
C LYS A 88 9.32 2.23 5.64
N PRO A 89 10.06 1.63 4.68
CA PRO A 89 9.54 1.44 3.34
C PRO A 89 8.37 0.45 3.32
N MET A 90 7.50 0.63 2.33
CA MET A 90 6.44 -0.32 1.98
C MET A 90 6.78 -1.00 0.68
N VAL A 91 6.41 -2.27 0.51
CA VAL A 91 6.31 -2.87 -0.81
C VAL A 91 4.94 -2.54 -1.39
N LEU A 92 4.89 -1.96 -2.59
CA LEU A 92 3.67 -1.72 -3.34
C LEU A 92 3.62 -2.65 -4.55
N TRP A 93 2.45 -3.24 -4.78
CA TRP A 93 2.15 -4.04 -5.97
C TRP A 93 1.19 -3.28 -6.87
N PHE A 94 1.53 -3.16 -8.14
CA PHE A 94 0.79 -2.35 -9.11
C PHE A 94 1.00 -2.86 -10.53
N ASP A 95 0.19 -2.37 -11.46
CA ASP A 95 0.33 -2.66 -12.89
C ASP A 95 0.85 -1.43 -13.62
N MET A 96 1.93 -1.60 -14.41
CA MET A 96 2.58 -0.51 -15.14
C MET A 96 1.72 0.13 -16.22
N GLU A 97 0.73 -0.60 -16.75
CA GLU A 97 -0.14 -0.12 -17.83
C GLU A 97 -1.55 0.23 -17.34
N ASP A 98 -1.93 -0.23 -16.14
CA ASP A 98 -3.28 -0.01 -15.59
C ASP A 98 -3.35 1.31 -14.82
N TYR A 99 -3.63 2.39 -15.53
CA TYR A 99 -4.00 3.69 -14.94
C TYR A 99 -5.46 4.05 -15.19
N LYS A 100 -6.07 3.57 -16.28
CA LYS A 100 -7.42 3.96 -16.70
C LYS A 100 -8.53 3.38 -15.83
N SER A 101 -8.26 2.28 -15.11
CA SER A 101 -9.26 1.66 -14.25
C SER A 101 -9.53 2.42 -12.94
N VAL A 102 -8.66 3.37 -12.59
CA VAL A 102 -8.88 4.30 -11.48
C VAL A 102 -9.33 5.64 -12.05
N PRO A 103 -10.58 6.07 -11.80
CA PRO A 103 -11.09 7.35 -12.30
C PRO A 103 -10.15 8.52 -11.98
N GLY A 104 -9.86 9.35 -12.99
CA GLY A 104 -9.01 10.55 -12.85
C GLY A 104 -7.51 10.29 -12.68
N CYS A 105 -7.03 9.04 -12.72
CA CYS A 105 -5.60 8.72 -12.60
C CYS A 105 -4.88 9.05 -13.91
N ALA A 106 -3.99 10.04 -13.89
CA ALA A 106 -3.26 10.46 -15.08
C ALA A 106 -2.21 9.42 -15.46
N GLY A 107 -2.26 8.94 -16.72
CA GLY A 107 -1.37 7.88 -17.20
C GLY A 107 0.11 8.19 -17.18
N SER A 108 0.52 9.46 -17.02
CA SER A 108 1.94 9.83 -16.97
C SER A 108 2.59 9.67 -15.59
N ASN A 109 1.84 9.78 -14.49
CA ASN A 109 2.43 9.79 -13.14
C ASN A 109 1.66 9.00 -12.07
N CYS A 110 0.56 8.35 -12.46
CA CYS A 110 -0.33 7.61 -11.58
C CYS A 110 -0.53 6.17 -12.08
N ARG A 111 -0.53 5.19 -11.17
CA ARG A 111 -0.78 3.76 -11.46
C ARG A 111 -1.80 3.17 -10.49
N ARG A 112 -2.58 2.20 -10.94
CA ARG A 112 -3.48 1.45 -10.07
C ARG A 112 -2.68 0.61 -9.08
N LEU A 113 -2.93 0.84 -7.81
CA LEU A 113 -2.45 0.02 -6.71
C LEU A 113 -3.27 -1.28 -6.64
N ARG A 114 -2.62 -2.42 -6.48
CA ARG A 114 -3.27 -3.72 -6.29
C ARG A 114 -3.21 -4.17 -4.84
N GLY A 115 -2.07 -3.94 -4.20
CA GLY A 115 -1.82 -4.25 -2.80
C GLY A 115 -0.60 -3.51 -2.26
N ALA A 116 -0.41 -3.60 -0.95
CA ALA A 116 0.79 -3.10 -0.28
C ALA A 116 1.08 -3.93 0.98
N ALA A 117 2.35 -3.95 1.40
CA ALA A 117 2.83 -4.55 2.63
C ALA A 117 3.94 -3.68 3.24
N MET A 118 4.16 -3.79 4.55
CA MET A 118 5.37 -3.23 5.19
C MET A 118 6.52 -4.25 5.11
N GLU A 119 7.76 -3.75 4.97
CA GLU A 119 8.98 -4.54 5.16
C GLU A 119 9.41 -4.66 6.64
#